data_AF-A0A8E2EPS3-F1
#
_entry.id   AF-A0A8E2EPS3-F1
#
_cell.length_a   1.000
_cell.length_b   1.000
_cell.length_c   1.000
_cell.angle_alpha   90.00
_cell.angle_beta   90.00
_cell.angle_gamma   90.00
#
_symmetry.space_group_name_H-M   'P 1'
#
loop_
_entity.id
_entity.type
_entity.pdbx_description
1 polymer ?
#
loop_
_entity_poly.entity_id
_entity_poly.type
_entity_poly.pdbx_seq_one_letter_code
_entity_poly.pdbx_strand_id
1 'polypeptide(L)'
;MARPLSARKRDILYLTFFIIHLPVMFAVDLSPMYPEAIKPVWMTSLREWYIVTYQDQFFVRPPAWFNAYMWMEALYHVPLSAWAIGAIIRVDDPKFPLHLLIFATQTGVTTFTCIADYLSWGDISQDSKMTLGALYVPYLILAVFMGVDMFGRLDAVISRAAGVKAISGKKSL
;
A
#
# COMPACT_ATOMS: atom_id res chain seq x y z
N MET A 1 29.83 -1.21 -5.23
CA MET A 1 28.98 -0.50 -6.19
C MET A 1 27.54 -0.93 -5.97
N ALA A 2 26.64 0.04 -5.87
CA ALA A 2 25.21 -0.22 -5.82
C ALA A 2 24.75 -0.95 -7.10
N ARG A 3 23.83 -1.92 -6.97
CA ARG A 3 23.33 -2.65 -8.14
C ARG A 3 22.45 -1.73 -8.99
N PRO A 4 22.59 -1.71 -10.33
CA PRO A 4 21.73 -0.90 -11.20
C PRO A 4 20.27 -1.31 -11.02
N LEU A 5 19.32 -0.38 -11.24
CA LEU A 5 17.88 -0.63 -11.07
C LEU A 5 17.40 -1.86 -11.88
N SER A 6 17.93 -2.05 -13.09
CA SER A 6 17.64 -3.22 -13.94
C SER A 6 17.95 -4.58 -13.27
N ALA A 7 18.87 -4.60 -12.29
CA ALA A 7 19.23 -5.80 -11.53
C ALA A 7 18.41 -5.95 -10.22
N ARG A 8 17.58 -4.97 -9.85
CA ARG A 8 16.81 -4.92 -8.59
C ARG A 8 15.31 -5.18 -8.87
N LYS A 9 14.98 -6.40 -9.30
CA LYS A 9 13.60 -6.78 -9.73
C LYS A 9 12.51 -6.45 -8.70
N ARG A 10 12.77 -6.66 -7.41
CA ARG A 10 11.82 -6.32 -6.32
C ARG A 10 11.64 -4.80 -6.17
N ASP A 11 12.72 -4.04 -6.29
CA ASP A 11 12.64 -2.58 -6.19
C ASP A 11 11.91 -1.98 -7.40
N ILE A 12 12.02 -2.59 -8.59
CA ILE A 12 11.21 -2.22 -9.76
C ILE A 12 9.72 -2.47 -9.48
N LEU A 13 9.36 -3.62 -8.89
CA LEU A 13 7.98 -3.90 -8.50
C LEU A 13 7.44 -2.81 -7.55
N TYR A 14 8.22 -2.46 -6.51
CA TYR A 14 7.82 -1.42 -5.56
C TYR A 14 7.75 -0.03 -6.21
N LEU A 15 8.67 0.29 -7.13
CA LEU A 15 8.65 1.55 -7.87
C LEU A 15 7.39 1.66 -8.72
N THR A 16 7.08 0.62 -9.51
CA THR A 16 5.86 0.58 -10.33
C THR A 16 4.62 0.73 -9.46
N PHE A 17 4.58 0.03 -8.32
CA PHE A 17 3.50 0.18 -7.36
C PHE A 17 3.36 1.64 -6.89
N PHE A 18 4.41 2.27 -6.37
CA PHE A 18 4.30 3.63 -5.84
C PHE A 18 3.97 4.69 -6.91
N ILE A 19 4.48 4.52 -8.14
CA ILE A 19 4.15 5.42 -9.27
C ILE A 19 2.67 5.35 -9.62
N ILE A 20 2.06 4.17 -9.57
CA ILE A 20 0.63 3.98 -9.85
C ILE A 20 -0.22 4.36 -8.63
N HIS A 21 0.21 3.96 -7.43
CA HIS A 21 -0.56 4.12 -6.20
C HIS A 21 -0.66 5.58 -5.78
N LEU A 22 0.39 6.39 -5.96
CA LEU A 22 0.36 7.81 -5.59
C LEU A 22 -0.78 8.60 -6.27
N PRO A 23 -0.96 8.58 -7.61
CA PRO A 23 -2.09 9.24 -8.24
C PRO A 23 -3.43 8.58 -7.90
N VAL A 24 -3.47 7.24 -7.71
CA VAL A 24 -4.70 6.54 -7.29
C VAL A 24 -5.18 7.01 -5.92
N MET A 25 -4.29 7.15 -4.93
CA MET A 25 -4.64 7.68 -3.61
C MET A 25 -5.30 9.06 -3.74
N PHE A 26 -4.72 9.96 -4.53
CA PHE A 26 -5.31 11.29 -4.72
C PHE A 26 -6.64 11.25 -5.47
N ALA A 27 -6.79 10.35 -6.45
CA ALA A 27 -7.97 10.26 -7.31
C ALA A 27 -9.16 9.56 -6.65
N VAL A 28 -8.90 8.54 -5.83
CA VAL A 28 -9.90 7.60 -5.29
C VAL A 28 -9.94 7.71 -3.78
N ASP A 29 -8.88 7.32 -3.09
CA ASP A 29 -8.89 7.11 -1.62
C ASP A 29 -9.14 8.42 -0.86
N LEU A 30 -8.46 9.49 -1.29
CA LEU A 30 -8.54 10.82 -0.67
C LEU A 30 -9.64 11.70 -1.30
N SER A 31 -10.36 11.21 -2.31
CA SER A 31 -11.49 11.91 -2.94
C SER A 31 -12.52 12.48 -1.94
N PRO A 32 -12.86 11.80 -0.82
CA PRO A 32 -13.76 12.34 0.19
C PRO A 32 -13.21 13.54 0.96
N MET A 33 -11.89 13.76 0.98
CA MET A 33 -11.24 14.84 1.73
C MET A 33 -11.19 16.17 0.96
N TYR A 34 -11.47 16.16 -0.35
CA TYR A 34 -11.49 17.38 -1.14
C TYR A 34 -12.72 18.23 -0.79
N PRO A 35 -12.57 19.54 -0.55
CA PRO A 35 -13.70 20.46 -0.56
C PRO A 35 -14.42 20.40 -1.90
N GLU A 36 -15.75 20.40 -1.88
CA GLU A 36 -16.59 20.35 -3.09
C GLU A 36 -16.23 21.45 -4.11
N ALA A 37 -15.78 22.62 -3.63
CA ALA A 37 -15.40 23.75 -4.48
C ALA A 37 -14.20 23.46 -5.41
N ILE A 38 -13.32 22.53 -5.05
CA ILE A 38 -12.12 22.20 -5.84
C ILE A 38 -12.16 20.80 -6.43
N LYS A 39 -13.21 20.02 -6.11
CA LYS A 39 -13.32 18.62 -6.51
C LYS A 39 -13.74 18.54 -7.99
N PRO A 40 -12.89 17.99 -8.87
CA PRO A 40 -13.25 17.80 -10.27
C PRO A 40 -14.42 16.82 -10.43
N VAL A 41 -15.31 17.10 -11.38
CA VAL A 41 -16.50 16.27 -11.68
C VAL A 41 -16.13 14.81 -11.98
N TRP A 42 -15.02 14.58 -12.69
CA TRP A 42 -14.58 13.23 -13.05
C TRP A 42 -14.29 12.34 -11.82
N MET A 43 -13.88 12.92 -10.68
CA MET A 43 -13.67 12.16 -9.44
C MET A 43 -14.99 11.64 -8.88
N THR A 44 -16.04 12.46 -8.96
CA THR A 44 -17.38 12.06 -8.53
C THR A 44 -17.94 10.99 -9.45
N SER A 45 -17.82 11.16 -10.77
CA SER A 45 -18.24 10.15 -11.75
C SER A 45 -17.48 8.82 -11.58
N LEU A 46 -16.18 8.88 -11.31
CA LEU A 46 -15.36 7.69 -11.02
C LEU A 46 -15.84 6.98 -9.74
N ARG A 47 -16.14 7.73 -8.69
CA ARG A 47 -16.66 7.18 -7.42
C ARG A 47 -18.04 6.55 -7.60
N GLU A 48 -18.93 7.19 -8.34
CA GLU A 48 -20.26 6.64 -8.65
C GLU A 48 -20.15 5.33 -9.42
N TRP A 49 -19.34 5.31 -10.48
CA TRP A 49 -19.05 4.09 -11.24
C TRP A 49 -18.47 2.99 -10.33
N TYR A 50 -17.54 3.35 -9.45
CA TYR A 50 -16.92 2.42 -8.51
C TYR A 50 -17.95 1.80 -7.56
N ILE A 51 -18.81 2.61 -6.94
CA ILE A 51 -19.86 2.15 -6.02
C ILE A 51 -20.83 1.20 -6.74
N VAL A 52 -21.24 1.53 -7.97
CA VAL A 52 -22.14 0.69 -8.76
C VAL A 52 -21.47 -0.64 -9.13
N THR A 53 -20.19 -0.61 -9.48
CA THR A 53 -19.44 -1.79 -9.95
C THR A 53 -19.07 -2.75 -8.83
N TYR A 54 -18.60 -2.21 -7.69
CA TYR A 54 -17.99 -3.00 -6.61
C TYR A 54 -18.85 -3.11 -5.36
N GLN A 55 -19.92 -2.31 -5.24
CA GLN A 55 -20.81 -2.24 -4.06
C GLN A 55 -20.06 -2.02 -2.73
N ASP A 56 -18.89 -1.40 -2.79
CA ASP A 56 -18.04 -1.16 -1.64
C ASP A 56 -18.72 -0.19 -0.66
N GLN A 57 -19.15 -0.71 0.49
CA GLN A 57 -19.85 0.08 1.50
C GLN A 57 -18.94 1.12 2.17
N PHE A 58 -17.63 0.99 2.12
CA PHE A 58 -16.71 2.00 2.66
C PHE A 58 -16.90 3.35 1.97
N PHE A 59 -17.27 3.36 0.69
CA PHE A 59 -17.52 4.58 -0.07
C PHE A 59 -18.98 5.05 -0.01
N VAL A 60 -19.88 4.30 0.64
CA VAL A 60 -21.31 4.64 0.78
C VAL A 60 -21.64 5.03 2.22
N ARG A 61 -21.27 4.19 3.19
CA ARG A 61 -21.52 4.35 4.62
C ARG A 61 -20.25 3.97 5.39
N PRO A 62 -19.18 4.78 5.32
CA PRO A 62 -17.91 4.45 5.96
C PRO A 62 -18.08 4.30 7.48
N PRO A 63 -17.56 3.23 8.08
CA PRO A 63 -17.46 3.14 9.53
C PRO A 63 -16.45 4.17 10.06
N ALA A 64 -16.58 4.56 11.33
CA ALA A 64 -15.77 5.64 11.90
C ALA A 64 -14.25 5.39 11.80
N TRP A 65 -13.81 4.13 11.89
CA TRP A 65 -12.42 3.75 11.77
C TRP A 65 -11.86 3.97 10.35
N PHE A 66 -12.70 3.94 9.31
CA PHE A 66 -12.26 4.13 7.92
C PHE A 66 -11.72 5.55 7.70
N ASN A 67 -12.31 6.54 8.39
CA ASN A 67 -11.79 7.91 8.36
C ASN A 67 -10.38 8.01 8.95
N ALA A 68 -10.08 7.24 10.00
CA ALA A 68 -8.72 7.20 10.55
C ALA A 68 -7.73 6.64 9.50
N TYR A 69 -8.12 5.63 8.71
CA TYR A 69 -7.27 5.08 7.66
C TYR A 69 -7.04 6.08 6.52
N MET A 70 -8.07 6.82 6.08
CA MET A 70 -7.88 7.91 5.11
C MET A 70 -6.86 8.96 5.60
N TRP A 71 -6.91 9.34 6.88
CA TRP A 71 -5.91 10.26 7.45
C TRP A 71 -4.51 9.65 7.49
N MET A 72 -4.39 8.36 7.83
CA MET A 72 -3.12 7.66 7.78
C MET A 72 -2.55 7.63 6.34
N GLU A 73 -3.40 7.46 5.33
CA GLU A 73 -2.99 7.51 3.92
C GLU A 73 -2.53 8.91 3.53
N ALA A 74 -3.32 9.95 3.84
CA ALA A 74 -3.00 11.33 3.53
C ALA A 74 -1.70 11.81 4.19
N LEU A 75 -1.53 11.50 5.49
CA LEU A 75 -0.43 12.04 6.29
C LEU A 75 0.84 11.19 6.24
N TYR A 76 0.73 9.89 5.97
CA TYR A 76 1.87 8.98 5.94
C TYR A 76 2.09 8.36 4.56
N HIS A 77 1.09 7.71 3.95
CA HIS A 77 1.30 7.00 2.68
C HIS A 77 1.65 7.93 1.52
N VAL A 78 0.97 9.06 1.38
CA VAL A 78 1.23 10.04 0.31
C VAL A 78 2.67 10.56 0.35
N PRO A 79 3.13 11.21 1.45
CA PRO A 79 4.49 11.76 1.49
C PRO A 79 5.53 10.65 1.38
N LEU A 80 5.27 9.48 1.97
CA LEU A 80 6.18 8.35 1.87
C LEU A 80 6.28 7.80 0.45
N SER A 81 5.16 7.67 -0.26
CA SER A 81 5.14 7.16 -1.64
C SER A 81 5.94 8.07 -2.58
N ALA A 82 5.77 9.39 -2.44
CA ALA A 82 6.56 10.36 -3.18
C ALA A 82 8.06 10.26 -2.87
N TRP A 83 8.41 10.11 -1.59
CA TRP A 83 9.80 9.88 -1.17
C TRP A 83 10.36 8.55 -1.69
N ALA A 84 9.59 7.47 -1.61
CA ALA A 84 10.00 6.12 -1.99
C ALA A 84 10.32 6.02 -3.49
N ILE A 85 9.55 6.70 -4.34
CA ILE A 85 9.86 6.83 -5.78
C ILE A 85 11.26 7.43 -5.96
N GLY A 86 11.54 8.55 -5.29
CA GLY A 86 12.86 9.19 -5.32
C GLY A 86 13.97 8.31 -4.76
N ALA A 87 13.73 7.64 -3.62
CA ALA A 87 14.70 6.78 -2.95
C ALA A 87 15.08 5.55 -3.80
N ILE A 88 14.11 4.93 -4.50
CA ILE A 88 14.38 3.79 -5.37
C ILE A 88 15.21 4.22 -6.58
N ILE A 89 14.90 5.39 -7.18
CA ILE A 89 15.58 5.93 -8.36
C ILE A 89 17.01 6.35 -8.03
N ARG A 90 17.22 7.09 -6.93
CA ARG A 90 18.53 7.65 -6.57
C ARG A 90 19.54 6.61 -6.08
N VAL A 91 19.09 5.39 -5.79
CA VAL A 91 19.87 4.25 -5.30
C VAL A 91 20.43 4.50 -3.88
N ASP A 92 20.49 3.45 -3.05
CA ASP A 92 21.20 3.41 -1.77
C ASP A 92 20.72 4.34 -0.64
N ASP A 93 19.42 4.64 -0.51
CA ASP A 93 18.93 5.21 0.75
C ASP A 93 18.93 4.12 1.86
N PRO A 94 19.76 4.24 2.91
CA PRO A 94 19.88 3.21 3.94
C PRO A 94 18.61 3.07 4.79
N LYS A 95 17.74 4.08 4.79
CA LYS A 95 16.45 4.06 5.52
C LYS A 95 15.32 3.49 4.68
N PHE A 96 15.56 3.18 3.39
CA PHE A 96 14.55 2.61 2.51
C PHE A 96 13.86 1.37 3.09
N PRO A 97 14.58 0.35 3.61
CA PRO A 97 13.91 -0.81 4.19
C PRO A 97 13.09 -0.49 5.45
N LEU A 98 13.53 0.45 6.27
CA LEU A 98 12.82 0.86 7.47
C LEU A 98 11.45 1.45 7.15
N HIS A 99 11.42 2.43 6.24
CA HIS A 99 10.19 3.12 5.89
C HIS A 99 9.19 2.22 5.15
N LEU A 100 9.68 1.37 4.22
CA LEU A 100 8.80 0.44 3.51
C LEU A 100 8.28 -0.67 4.42
N LEU A 101 9.02 -1.08 5.46
CA LEU A 101 8.49 -2.02 6.45
C LEU A 101 7.29 -1.42 7.19
N ILE A 102 7.41 -0.17 7.67
CA ILE A 102 6.31 0.53 8.36
C ILE A 102 5.10 0.68 7.42
N PHE A 103 5.33 1.09 6.17
CA PHE A 103 4.27 1.17 5.15
C PHE A 103 3.59 -0.16 4.91
N ALA A 104 4.37 -1.22 4.71
CA ALA A 104 3.86 -2.56 4.45
C ALA A 104 3.05 -3.10 5.63
N THR A 105 3.52 -2.88 6.86
CA THR A 105 2.79 -3.28 8.07
C THR A 105 1.49 -2.51 8.20
N GLN A 106 1.52 -1.18 8.06
CA GLN A 106 0.32 -0.36 8.15
C GLN A 106 -0.69 -0.75 7.06
N THR A 107 -0.27 -0.78 5.80
CA THR A 107 -1.11 -1.19 4.66
C THR A 107 -1.67 -2.59 4.85
N GLY A 108 -0.85 -3.54 5.30
CA GLY A 108 -1.28 -4.91 5.55
C GLY A 108 -2.38 -4.98 6.61
N VAL A 109 -2.23 -4.27 7.72
CA VAL A 109 -3.23 -4.23 8.81
C VAL A 109 -4.52 -3.56 8.33
N THR A 110 -4.45 -2.36 7.74
CA THR A 110 -5.64 -1.64 7.28
C THR A 110 -6.41 -2.41 6.21
N THR A 111 -5.69 -2.99 5.24
CA THR A 111 -6.29 -3.80 4.17
C THR A 111 -6.91 -5.08 4.72
N PHE A 112 -6.24 -5.76 5.67
CA PHE A 112 -6.78 -6.94 6.33
C PHE A 112 -8.05 -6.60 7.13
N THR A 113 -8.08 -5.47 7.83
CA THR A 113 -9.29 -4.98 8.51
C THR A 113 -10.43 -4.75 7.53
N CYS A 114 -10.19 -4.10 6.39
CA CYS A 114 -11.21 -3.91 5.35
C CYS A 114 -11.72 -5.25 4.81
N ILE A 115 -10.82 -6.22 4.58
CA ILE A 115 -11.20 -7.57 4.12
C ILE A 115 -12.08 -8.28 5.14
N ALA A 116 -11.67 -8.27 6.42
CA ALA A 116 -12.45 -8.89 7.48
C ALA A 116 -13.85 -8.25 7.59
N ASP A 117 -13.94 -6.92 7.47
CA ASP A 117 -15.20 -6.19 7.57
C ASP A 117 -16.12 -6.49 6.36
N TYR A 118 -15.64 -6.37 5.12
CA TYR A 118 -16.53 -6.61 3.97
C TYR A 118 -16.99 -8.06 3.84
N LEU A 119 -16.18 -9.03 4.31
CA LEU A 119 -16.59 -10.43 4.37
C LEU A 119 -17.76 -10.62 5.35
N SER A 120 -17.85 -9.79 6.39
CA SER A 120 -18.91 -9.84 7.40
C SER A 120 -20.24 -9.22 6.96
N TRP A 121 -20.28 -8.42 5.89
CA TRP A 121 -21.51 -7.74 5.45
C TRP A 121 -22.60 -8.74 5.04
N GLY A 122 -23.76 -8.70 5.71
CA GLY A 122 -24.86 -9.64 5.45
C GLY A 122 -25.75 -9.26 4.26
N ASP A 123 -25.72 -7.98 3.86
CA ASP A 123 -26.56 -7.37 2.82
C ASP A 123 -25.92 -7.40 1.41
N ILE A 124 -24.68 -7.87 1.30
CA ILE A 124 -23.93 -7.93 0.04
C ILE A 124 -23.75 -9.38 -0.41
N SER A 125 -24.01 -9.65 -1.69
CA SER A 125 -23.90 -10.99 -2.29
C SER A 125 -22.46 -11.52 -2.24
N GLN A 126 -22.31 -12.84 -2.21
CA GLN A 126 -20.99 -13.47 -2.21
C GLN A 126 -20.19 -13.15 -3.48
N ASP A 127 -20.86 -13.08 -4.63
CA ASP A 127 -20.22 -12.73 -5.91
C ASP A 127 -19.67 -11.30 -5.88
N SER A 128 -20.46 -10.34 -5.37
CA SER A 128 -20.01 -8.96 -5.19
C SER A 128 -18.80 -8.86 -4.25
N LYS A 129 -18.80 -9.63 -3.15
CA LYS A 129 -17.63 -9.71 -2.23
C LYS A 129 -16.40 -10.29 -2.92
N MET A 130 -16.56 -11.26 -3.82
CA MET A 130 -15.45 -11.81 -4.61
C MET A 130 -14.91 -10.78 -5.61
N THR A 131 -15.80 -10.03 -6.28
CA THR A 131 -15.41 -8.92 -7.15
C THR A 131 -14.64 -7.85 -6.39
N LEU A 132 -15.10 -7.48 -5.18
CA LEU A 132 -14.40 -6.55 -4.31
C LEU A 132 -13.05 -7.10 -3.84
N GLY A 133 -12.99 -8.40 -3.52
CA GLY A 133 -11.76 -9.09 -3.15
C GLY A 133 -10.69 -9.05 -4.24
N ALA A 134 -11.07 -9.00 -5.52
CA ALA A 134 -10.13 -8.83 -6.63
C ALA A 134 -9.37 -7.49 -6.57
N LEU A 135 -9.90 -6.50 -5.86
CA LEU A 135 -9.21 -5.23 -5.59
C LEU A 135 -8.34 -5.32 -4.33
N TYR A 136 -8.89 -5.77 -3.20
CA TYR A 136 -8.20 -5.71 -1.90
C TYR A 136 -7.12 -6.79 -1.71
N VAL A 137 -7.37 -8.02 -2.17
CA VAL A 137 -6.46 -9.16 -1.94
C VAL A 137 -5.07 -8.95 -2.59
N PRO A 138 -4.95 -8.45 -3.84
CA PRO A 138 -3.64 -8.15 -4.41
C PRO A 138 -2.84 -7.11 -3.60
N TYR A 139 -3.51 -6.09 -3.05
CA TYR A 139 -2.85 -5.10 -2.18
C TYR A 139 -2.32 -5.75 -0.90
N LEU A 140 -3.10 -6.62 -0.26
CA LEU A 140 -2.66 -7.35 0.92
C LEU A 140 -1.46 -8.25 0.61
N ILE A 141 -1.49 -9.00 -0.50
CA ILE A 141 -0.38 -9.85 -0.94
C ILE A 141 0.89 -9.02 -1.15
N LEU A 142 0.78 -7.88 -1.82
CA LEU A 142 1.90 -6.98 -2.07
C LEU A 142 2.46 -6.41 -0.76
N ALA A 143 1.60 -6.00 0.17
CA ALA A 143 1.99 -5.49 1.47
C ALA A 143 2.75 -6.55 2.28
N VAL A 144 2.24 -7.78 2.36
CA VAL A 144 2.92 -8.89 3.05
C VAL A 144 4.27 -9.19 2.39
N PHE A 145 4.31 -9.27 1.05
CA PHE A 145 5.55 -9.53 0.32
C PHE A 145 6.60 -8.42 0.55
N MET A 146 6.19 -7.16 0.50
CA MET A 146 7.05 -6.01 0.78
C MET A 146 7.55 -6.03 2.23
N GLY A 147 6.68 -6.31 3.20
CA GLY A 147 7.03 -6.39 4.61
C GLY A 147 8.07 -7.48 4.88
N VAL A 148 7.88 -8.69 4.35
CA VAL A 148 8.83 -9.80 4.48
C VAL A 148 10.17 -9.45 3.84
N ASP A 149 10.18 -8.83 2.65
CA ASP A 149 11.43 -8.42 2.00
C ASP A 149 12.17 -7.37 2.81
N MET A 150 11.48 -6.33 3.28
CA MET A 150 12.10 -5.24 4.05
C MET A 150 12.60 -5.72 5.42
N PHE A 151 11.83 -6.59 6.08
CA PHE A 151 12.26 -7.24 7.32
C PHE A 151 13.57 -8.01 7.11
N GLY A 152 13.65 -8.83 6.05
CA GLY A 152 14.87 -9.58 5.72
C GLY A 152 16.07 -8.68 5.41
N ARG A 153 15.85 -7.54 4.73
CA ARG A 153 16.91 -6.55 4.47
C ARG A 153 17.41 -5.89 5.76
N LEU A 154 16.50 -5.50 6.65
CA LEU A 154 16.85 -4.89 7.95
C LEU A 154 17.56 -5.88 8.87
N ASP A 155 17.06 -7.11 8.95
CA ASP A 155 17.67 -8.20 9.71
C ASP A 155 19.12 -8.44 9.26
N ALA A 156 19.38 -8.46 7.95
CA ALA A 156 20.73 -8.61 7.42
C ALA A 156 21.68 -7.45 7.83
N VAL A 157 21.16 -6.22 7.92
CA VAL A 157 21.94 -5.05 8.36
C VAL A 157 22.23 -5.13 9.86
N ILE A 158 21.21 -5.39 10.68
CA ILE A 158 21.32 -5.48 12.15
C ILE A 158 22.22 -6.64 12.54
N SER A 159 22.03 -7.82 11.93
CA SER A 159 22.82 -9.01 12.20
C SER A 159 24.30 -8.79 11.89
N ARG A 160 24.61 -8.11 10.77
CA ARG A 160 25.99 -7.74 10.43
C ARG A 160 26.61 -6.82 11.47
N ALA A 161 25.87 -5.82 11.95
CA ALA A 161 26.35 -4.89 12.96
C ALA A 161 26.57 -5.58 14.33
N ALA A 162 25.74 -6.56 14.67
CA ALA A 162 25.82 -7.32 15.92
C ALA A 162 26.79 -8.53 15.86
N GLY A 163 27.36 -8.86 14.70
CA GLY A 163 28.23 -10.03 14.53
C GLY A 163 27.49 -11.37 14.63
N VAL A 164 26.18 -11.40 14.38
CA VAL A 164 25.34 -12.61 14.44
C VAL A 164 24.87 -13.04 13.05
N LYS A 165 24.37 -14.27 12.94
CA LYS A 165 23.85 -14.81 11.68
C LYS A 165 22.44 -14.28 11.40
N ALA A 166 22.24 -13.68 10.23
CA ALA A 166 20.92 -13.24 9.77
C ALA A 166 19.94 -14.41 9.61
N ILE A 167 18.66 -14.15 9.89
CA ILE A 167 17.53 -15.07 9.70
C ILE A 167 17.39 -15.41 8.22
N SER A 168 17.53 -14.40 7.35
CA SER A 168 17.58 -14.57 5.90
C SER A 168 18.98 -15.01 5.45
N GLY A 169 19.40 -16.18 5.89
CA GLY A 169 20.66 -16.80 5.49
C GLY A 169 20.64 -17.31 4.04
N LYS A 170 20.38 -16.45 3.06
CA LYS A 170 20.79 -16.73 1.66
C LYS A 170 22.10 -16.00 1.39
N LYS A 171 23.17 -16.78 1.20
CA LYS A 171 24.44 -16.31 0.64
C LYS A 171 24.14 -15.50 -0.62
N SER A 172 24.40 -14.20 -0.60
CA SER A 172 24.58 -13.46 -1.85
C SER A 172 25.91 -13.93 -2.45
N LEU A 173 25.82 -14.82 -3.45
CA LEU A 173 26.83 -14.88 -4.50
C LEU A 173 26.63 -13.68 -5.44
#